data_AF-A0A2Z7A8U5-F1
#
_entry.id   AF-A0A2Z7A8U5-F1
#
_cell.length_a   1.000
_cell.length_b   1.000
_cell.length_c   1.000
_cell.angle_alpha   90.00
_cell.angle_beta   90.00
_cell.angle_gamma   90.00
#
_symmetry.space_group_name_H-M   'P 1'
#
loop_
_entity.id
_entity.type
_entity.pdbx_description
1 polymer ?
#
loop_
_entity_poly.entity_id
_entity_poly.type
_entity_poly.pdbx_seq_one_letter_code
_entity_poly.pdbx_strand_id
1 'polypeptide(L)'
;MATRQETRLTHSLSINTEPVWAPDGQSIYFTSDRSGRPQIYQIPAGGGTAQRVSFQGTYNSNSSLSYDGKELAMVQGNGNVYRIAVMDLGLGGQVHFLSPGPLDFGPSWAPNASMLLYGATEGPRGVLYATSADGMVRQRLALANGSVSDPAWGPYRQQQ
;
A
#
# COMPACT_ATOMS: atom_id res chain seq x y z
N MET A 1 -8.72 3.49 -29.30
CA MET A 1 -9.65 2.54 -28.65
C MET A 1 -8.81 1.52 -27.90
N ALA A 2 -9.06 1.30 -26.61
CA ALA A 2 -8.36 0.27 -25.85
C ALA A 2 -8.85 -1.11 -26.30
N THR A 3 -7.93 -2.02 -26.64
CA THR A 3 -8.22 -3.30 -27.30
C THR A 3 -8.92 -4.32 -26.40
N ARG A 4 -9.14 -4.01 -25.11
CA ARG A 4 -9.61 -4.95 -24.05
C ARG A 4 -8.80 -6.27 -24.00
N GLN A 5 -7.60 -6.27 -24.57
CA GLN A 5 -6.75 -7.45 -24.61
C GLN A 5 -6.09 -7.62 -23.24
N GLU A 6 -6.31 -8.76 -22.60
CA GLU A 6 -5.68 -9.10 -21.34
C GLU A 6 -4.29 -9.71 -21.58
N THR A 7 -3.33 -9.34 -20.73
CA THR A 7 -1.97 -9.88 -20.77
C THR A 7 -1.60 -10.38 -19.38
N ARG A 8 -1.18 -11.65 -19.30
CA ARG A 8 -0.67 -12.23 -18.07
C ARG A 8 0.76 -11.75 -17.83
N LEU A 9 1.04 -11.17 -16.66
CA LEU A 9 2.37 -10.65 -16.30
C LEU A 9 3.17 -11.60 -15.41
N THR A 10 2.51 -12.38 -14.55
CA THR A 10 3.17 -13.29 -13.59
C THR A 10 2.87 -14.76 -13.89
N HIS A 11 3.89 -15.61 -13.91
CA HIS A 11 3.80 -17.02 -14.32
C HIS A 11 4.23 -18.03 -13.23
N SER A 12 4.61 -17.57 -12.05
CA SER A 12 5.02 -18.44 -10.93
C SER A 12 3.81 -19.13 -10.25
N LEU A 13 4.10 -20.17 -9.47
CA LEU A 13 3.13 -20.86 -8.60
C LEU A 13 2.89 -20.14 -7.27
N SER A 14 3.66 -19.08 -7.00
CA SER A 14 3.49 -18.23 -5.82
C SER A 14 2.17 -17.46 -5.88
N ILE A 15 1.67 -17.02 -4.73
CA ILE A 15 0.59 -16.05 -4.68
C ILE A 15 1.14 -14.70 -5.18
N ASN A 16 0.38 -14.05 -6.07
CA ASN A 16 0.66 -12.70 -6.57
C ASN A 16 -0.67 -11.92 -6.51
N THR A 17 -0.76 -10.91 -5.65
CA THR A 17 -2.02 -10.21 -5.34
C THR A 17 -1.79 -8.74 -5.02
N GLU A 18 -2.85 -7.97 -4.76
CA GLU A 18 -2.82 -6.57 -4.32
C GLU A 18 -2.00 -5.66 -5.25
N PRO A 19 -2.23 -5.68 -6.58
CA PRO A 19 -1.47 -4.88 -7.51
C PRO A 19 -1.81 -3.39 -7.37
N VAL A 20 -0.80 -2.54 -7.44
CA VAL A 20 -0.93 -1.09 -7.59
C VAL A 20 -0.02 -0.59 -8.70
N TRP A 21 -0.54 0.33 -9.50
CA TRP A 21 0.24 0.97 -10.56
C TRP A 21 1.23 1.96 -9.97
N ALA A 22 2.43 2.01 -10.54
CA ALA A 22 3.30 3.16 -10.37
C ALA A 22 2.65 4.40 -11.00
N PRO A 23 2.83 5.61 -10.42
CA PRO A 23 2.24 6.84 -10.98
C PRO A 23 2.65 7.14 -12.43
N ASP A 24 3.84 6.66 -12.84
CA ASP A 24 4.36 6.79 -14.20
C ASP A 24 3.73 5.80 -15.20
N GLY A 25 2.94 4.84 -14.73
CA GLY A 25 2.32 3.78 -15.53
C GLY A 25 3.31 2.76 -16.11
N GLN A 26 4.59 2.79 -15.73
CA GLN A 26 5.62 1.92 -16.31
C GLN A 26 5.76 0.60 -15.55
N SER A 27 5.32 0.56 -14.31
CA SER A 27 5.46 -0.61 -13.44
C SER A 27 4.20 -0.88 -12.61
N ILE A 28 4.10 -2.11 -12.14
CA ILE A 28 3.09 -2.56 -11.19
C ILE A 28 3.82 -3.10 -9.97
N TYR A 29 3.45 -2.61 -8.78
CA TYR A 29 3.86 -3.16 -7.50
C TYR A 29 2.79 -4.14 -7.02
N PHE A 30 3.19 -5.23 -6.39
CA PHE A 30 2.25 -6.26 -5.94
C PHE A 30 2.85 -7.09 -4.80
N THR A 31 1.99 -7.74 -4.03
CA THR A 31 2.39 -8.65 -2.97
C THR A 31 2.67 -10.04 -3.54
N SER A 32 3.80 -10.63 -3.16
CA SER A 32 4.11 -12.02 -3.49
C SER A 32 4.78 -12.77 -2.34
N ASP A 33 4.41 -14.03 -2.16
CA ASP A 33 4.99 -14.96 -1.18
C ASP A 33 6.16 -15.79 -1.75
N ARG A 34 6.63 -15.50 -2.96
CA ARG A 34 7.66 -16.28 -3.65
C ARG A 34 9.00 -16.40 -2.91
N SER A 35 9.23 -15.58 -1.89
CA SER A 35 10.39 -15.66 -0.99
C SER A 35 10.08 -16.33 0.36
N GLY A 36 8.97 -17.06 0.46
CA GLY A 36 8.51 -17.78 1.65
C GLY A 36 7.51 -17.00 2.51
N ARG A 37 7.62 -15.68 2.61
CA ARG A 37 6.62 -14.80 3.26
C ARG A 37 6.22 -13.66 2.32
N PRO A 38 5.02 -13.06 2.48
CA PRO A 38 4.59 -11.92 1.67
C PRO A 38 5.59 -10.76 1.71
N GLN A 39 5.95 -10.29 0.52
CA GLN A 39 6.83 -9.17 0.27
C GLN A 39 6.31 -8.37 -0.93
N ILE A 40 6.74 -7.11 -1.04
CA ILE A 40 6.41 -6.25 -2.17
C ILE A 40 7.41 -6.50 -3.31
N TYR A 41 6.85 -6.71 -4.50
CA TYR A 41 7.54 -6.89 -5.75
C TYR A 41 7.12 -5.83 -6.76
N GLN A 42 7.98 -5.53 -7.71
CA GLN A 42 7.72 -4.67 -8.86
C GLN A 42 7.93 -5.45 -10.14
N ILE A 43 7.04 -5.27 -11.13
CA ILE A 43 7.18 -5.81 -12.47
C ILE A 43 6.93 -4.71 -13.51
N PRO A 44 7.66 -4.66 -14.64
CA PRO A 44 7.33 -3.76 -15.73
C PRO A 44 5.92 -4.03 -16.26
N ALA A 45 5.19 -2.97 -16.60
CA ALA A 45 3.82 -3.04 -17.10
C ALA A 45 3.72 -3.79 -18.45
N GLY A 46 4.78 -3.75 -19.25
CA GLY A 46 4.91 -4.52 -20.50
C GLY A 46 5.28 -6.00 -20.30
N GLY A 47 5.42 -6.46 -19.06
CA GLY A 47 5.92 -7.79 -18.72
C GLY A 47 7.44 -7.84 -18.57
N GLY A 48 7.93 -8.97 -18.06
CA GLY A 48 9.35 -9.19 -17.78
C GLY A 48 9.60 -9.78 -16.41
N THR A 49 10.82 -9.60 -15.90
CA THR A 49 11.24 -10.16 -14.61
C THR A 49 10.79 -9.27 -13.46
N ALA A 50 9.97 -9.81 -12.58
CA ALA A 50 9.60 -9.15 -11.34
C ALA A 50 10.77 -9.14 -10.33
N GLN A 51 11.01 -7.99 -9.71
CA GLN A 51 12.07 -7.75 -8.73
C GLN A 51 11.48 -7.49 -7.35
N ARG A 52 12.16 -7.96 -6.30
CA ARG A 52 11.74 -7.69 -4.91
C ARG A 52 12.12 -6.26 -4.53
N VAL A 53 11.21 -5.55 -3.87
CA VAL A 53 11.40 -4.16 -3.43
C VAL A 53 11.59 -4.10 -1.91
N SER A 54 10.80 -4.85 -1.14
CA SER A 54 10.86 -4.79 0.32
C SER A 54 11.84 -5.80 0.92
N PHE A 55 12.88 -5.33 1.61
CA PHE A 55 13.87 -6.19 2.28
C PHE A 55 13.88 -6.05 3.80
N GLN A 56 13.28 -4.98 4.33
CA GLN A 56 13.10 -4.77 5.78
C GLN A 56 11.77 -5.38 6.24
N GLY A 57 11.76 -6.00 7.43
CA GLY A 57 10.59 -6.70 7.98
C GLY A 57 10.36 -8.09 7.38
N THR A 58 9.57 -8.91 8.08
CA THR A 58 9.35 -10.33 7.70
C THR A 58 8.03 -10.57 6.96
N TYR A 59 7.13 -9.59 6.93
CA TYR A 59 5.87 -9.61 6.18
C TYR A 59 5.62 -8.20 5.68
N ASN A 60 5.47 -8.04 4.37
CA ASN A 60 5.12 -6.76 3.74
C ASN A 60 4.05 -7.03 2.67
N SER A 61 2.91 -6.35 2.75
CA SER A 61 1.80 -6.52 1.81
C SER A 61 1.03 -5.23 1.59
N ASN A 62 0.04 -5.28 0.69
CA ASN A 62 -0.98 -4.27 0.45
C ASN A 62 -0.38 -2.86 0.31
N SER A 63 0.51 -2.70 -0.68
CA SER A 63 1.23 -1.45 -0.91
C SER A 63 0.35 -0.37 -1.53
N SER A 64 0.68 0.90 -1.27
CA SER A 64 0.18 2.07 -1.97
C SER A 64 1.33 3.01 -2.26
N LEU A 65 1.43 3.53 -3.50
CA LEU A 65 2.44 4.51 -3.87
C LEU A 65 1.90 5.93 -3.71
N SER A 66 2.74 6.80 -3.18
CA SER A 66 2.55 8.25 -3.26
C SER A 66 2.50 8.71 -4.72
N TYR A 67 1.77 9.80 -4.97
CA TYR A 67 1.54 10.29 -6.33
C TYR A 67 2.81 10.71 -7.06
N ASP A 68 3.84 11.16 -6.35
CA ASP A 68 5.14 11.51 -6.93
C ASP A 68 6.08 10.30 -7.08
N GLY A 69 5.65 9.12 -6.65
CA GLY A 69 6.37 7.85 -6.80
C GLY A 69 7.58 7.69 -5.85
N LYS A 70 7.76 8.57 -4.86
CA LYS A 70 8.94 8.52 -3.97
C LYS A 70 8.72 7.69 -2.73
N GLU A 71 7.49 7.59 -2.26
CA GLU A 71 7.14 6.84 -1.07
C GLU A 71 6.20 5.68 -1.40
N LEU A 72 6.46 4.53 -0.77
CA LEU A 72 5.63 3.33 -0.79
C LEU A 72 5.14 3.04 0.63
N ALA A 73 3.84 3.25 0.87
CA ALA A 73 3.20 2.76 2.07
C ALA A 73 2.89 1.27 1.90
N MET A 74 2.96 0.51 2.98
CA MET A 74 2.66 -0.92 3.00
C MET A 74 2.24 -1.37 4.39
N VAL A 75 1.54 -2.49 4.48
CA VAL A 75 1.32 -3.19 5.73
C VAL A 75 2.58 -3.99 6.03
N GLN A 76 3.24 -3.70 7.16
CA GLN A 76 4.36 -4.47 7.66
C GLN A 76 4.01 -5.08 9.01
N GLY A 77 4.36 -6.36 9.21
CA GLY A 77 4.01 -7.01 10.47
C GLY A 77 4.75 -8.30 10.79
N ASN A 78 4.47 -8.81 11.99
CA ASN A 78 4.89 -10.12 12.43
C ASN A 78 3.93 -10.64 13.51
N GLY A 79 3.46 -11.89 13.38
CA GLY A 79 2.51 -12.50 14.30
C GLY A 79 1.17 -11.75 14.31
N ASN A 80 0.87 -11.09 15.43
CA ASN A 80 -0.39 -10.36 15.67
C ASN A 80 -0.23 -8.83 15.64
N VAL A 81 0.89 -8.33 15.12
CA VAL A 81 1.17 -6.89 15.01
C VAL A 81 1.43 -6.54 13.55
N TYR A 82 0.50 -5.83 12.95
CA TYR A 82 0.53 -5.25 11.62
C TYR A 82 0.34 -3.75 11.71
N ARG A 83 1.25 -3.01 11.08
CA ARG A 83 1.32 -1.55 11.08
C ARG A 83 1.49 -1.05 9.67
N ILE A 84 1.12 0.20 9.46
CA ILE A 84 1.45 0.91 8.24
C ILE A 84 2.89 1.40 8.35
N ALA A 85 3.71 0.92 7.43
CA ALA A 85 5.09 1.38 7.24
C ALA A 85 5.19 2.14 5.92
N VAL A 86 6.06 3.14 5.88
CA VAL A 86 6.38 3.91 4.68
C VAL A 86 7.85 3.68 4.35
N MET A 87 8.10 3.29 3.10
CA MET A 87 9.42 3.12 2.51
C MET A 87 9.72 4.29 1.58
N ASP A 88 10.87 4.93 1.76
CA ASP A 88 11.39 5.92 0.84
C ASP A 88 12.16 5.22 -0.30
N LEU A 89 11.63 5.28 -1.52
CA LEU A 89 12.19 4.70 -2.73
C LEU A 89 13.38 5.50 -3.29
N GLY A 90 13.51 6.79 -2.94
CA GLY A 90 14.61 7.66 -3.37
C GLY A 90 15.82 7.65 -2.44
N LEU A 91 15.64 7.38 -1.15
CA LEU A 91 16.68 7.38 -0.12
C LEU A 91 17.19 5.97 0.23
N GLY A 92 17.23 5.07 -0.74
CA GLY A 92 17.80 3.73 -0.57
C GLY A 92 16.93 2.75 0.23
N GLY A 93 15.61 2.98 0.30
CA GLY A 93 14.66 2.03 0.90
C GLY A 93 14.58 2.11 2.42
N GLN A 94 14.83 3.28 3.01
CA GLN A 94 14.61 3.48 4.45
C GLN A 94 13.13 3.31 4.80
N VAL A 95 12.85 2.65 5.93
CA VAL A 95 11.48 2.34 6.37
C VAL A 95 11.23 2.97 7.73
N HIS A 96 10.08 3.63 7.88
CA HIS A 96 9.56 4.09 9.17
C HIS A 96 8.10 3.68 9.33
N PHE A 97 7.63 3.58 10.58
CA PHE A 97 6.23 3.28 10.88
C PHE A 97 5.43 4.57 11.01
N LEU A 98 4.30 4.62 10.32
CA LEU A 98 3.37 5.75 10.35
C LEU A 98 2.21 5.51 11.34
N SER A 99 1.89 4.24 11.59
CA SER A 99 0.78 3.87 12.48
C SER A 99 1.26 3.09 13.72
N PRO A 100 0.54 3.20 14.85
CA PRO A 100 0.92 2.53 16.09
C PRO A 100 0.59 1.02 16.12
N GLY A 101 -0.29 0.54 15.23
CA GLY A 101 -0.78 -0.84 15.25
C GLY A 101 -1.87 -1.08 16.30
N PRO A 102 -2.19 -2.36 16.61
CA PRO A 102 -1.54 -3.57 16.12
C PRO A 102 -2.23 -4.22 14.92
N LEU A 103 -3.38 -3.73 14.46
CA LEU A 103 -4.14 -4.32 13.35
C LEU A 103 -4.52 -3.23 12.35
N ASP A 104 -3.51 -2.68 11.70
CA ASP A 104 -3.67 -1.65 10.68
C ASP A 104 -3.46 -2.24 9.28
N PHE A 105 -4.28 -1.80 8.33
CA PHE A 105 -4.38 -2.38 6.98
C PHE A 105 -4.84 -1.35 5.95
N GLY A 106 -4.77 -1.69 4.66
CA GLY A 106 -5.35 -0.88 3.59
C GLY A 106 -4.78 0.54 3.48
N PRO A 107 -3.45 0.76 3.45
CA PRO A 107 -2.94 2.11 3.26
C PRO A 107 -3.33 2.65 1.88
N SER A 108 -3.70 3.93 1.81
CA SER A 108 -4.06 4.61 0.57
C SER A 108 -3.59 6.06 0.59
N TRP A 109 -2.61 6.38 -0.25
CA TRP A 109 -2.08 7.73 -0.38
C TRP A 109 -3.08 8.69 -1.01
N ALA A 110 -3.16 9.89 -0.44
CA ALA A 110 -3.80 11.00 -1.09
C ALA A 110 -3.03 11.40 -2.36
N PRO A 111 -3.71 11.91 -3.41
CA PRO A 111 -3.08 12.28 -4.67
C PRO A 111 -2.14 13.49 -4.55
N ASN A 112 -2.14 14.17 -3.40
CA ASN A 112 -1.21 15.25 -3.09
C ASN A 112 0.02 14.78 -2.28
N ALA A 113 0.14 13.48 -2.02
CA ALA A 113 1.21 12.85 -1.22
C ALA A 113 1.36 13.39 0.22
N SER A 114 0.47 14.25 0.71
CA SER A 114 0.60 14.87 2.04
C SER A 114 -0.12 14.09 3.14
N MET A 115 -1.02 13.19 2.75
CA MET A 115 -1.91 12.44 3.64
C MET A 115 -1.99 10.98 3.22
N LEU A 116 -2.17 10.10 4.19
CA LEU A 116 -2.44 8.67 4.01
C LEU A 116 -3.71 8.29 4.78
N LEU A 117 -4.60 7.54 4.14
CA LEU A 117 -5.74 6.90 4.80
C LEU A 117 -5.40 5.43 5.06
N TYR A 118 -5.78 4.89 6.22
CA TYR A 118 -5.64 3.47 6.51
C TYR A 118 -6.78 2.97 7.41
N GLY A 119 -7.05 1.68 7.35
CA GLY A 119 -8.00 1.00 8.23
C GLY A 119 -7.30 0.47 9.49
N ALA A 120 -8.00 0.49 10.61
CA ALA A 120 -7.52 -0.04 11.88
C ALA A 120 -8.66 -0.73 12.63
N THR A 121 -8.30 -1.52 13.64
CA THR A 121 -9.28 -2.13 14.56
C THR A 121 -9.19 -1.50 15.95
N GLU A 122 -10.33 -1.06 16.48
CA GLU A 122 -10.51 -0.62 17.87
C GLU A 122 -11.54 -1.52 18.57
N GLY A 123 -11.06 -2.44 19.40
CA GLY A 123 -11.93 -3.47 20.00
C GLY A 123 -12.56 -4.34 18.90
N PRO A 124 -13.91 -4.47 18.83
CA PRO A 124 -14.57 -5.20 17.75
C PRO A 124 -14.87 -4.34 16.51
N ARG A 125 -14.52 -3.04 16.50
CA ARG A 125 -14.92 -2.12 15.44
C ARG A 125 -13.76 -1.80 14.51
N GLY A 126 -14.01 -1.83 13.21
CA GLY A 126 -13.16 -1.21 12.21
C GLY A 126 -13.34 0.30 12.20
N VAL A 127 -12.23 1.02 12.15
CA VAL A 127 -12.16 2.48 12.06
C VAL A 127 -11.20 2.87 10.94
N LEU A 128 -11.33 4.08 10.42
CA LEU A 128 -10.37 4.65 9.50
C LEU A 128 -9.55 5.73 10.20
N TYR A 129 -8.33 5.92 9.73
CA TYR A 129 -7.43 6.98 10.18
C TYR A 129 -6.86 7.70 8.97
N ALA A 130 -6.97 9.02 8.96
CA ALA A 130 -6.21 9.87 8.05
C ALA A 130 -5.00 10.42 8.82
N THR A 131 -3.81 10.27 8.28
CA THR A 131 -2.56 10.74 8.88
C THR A 131 -1.76 11.56 7.89
N SER A 132 -1.03 12.56 8.36
CA SER A 132 -0.05 13.26 7.54
C SER A 132 1.12 12.33 7.18
N ALA A 133 1.77 12.60 6.06
CA ALA A 133 2.93 11.83 5.58
C ALA A 133 4.08 11.76 6.60
N ASP A 134 4.27 12.83 7.38
CA ASP A 134 5.27 12.91 8.45
C ASP A 134 4.83 12.27 9.78
N GLY A 135 3.60 11.73 9.85
CA GLY A 135 3.03 11.10 11.05
C GLY A 135 2.69 12.06 12.20
N MET A 136 2.86 13.38 12.02
CA MET A 136 2.66 14.38 13.09
C MET A 136 1.18 14.64 13.38
N VAL A 137 0.31 14.46 12.38
CA VAL A 137 -1.12 14.69 12.48
C VAL A 137 -1.84 13.38 12.20
N ARG A 138 -2.75 12.99 13.10
CA ARG A 138 -3.61 11.82 12.90
C ARG A 138 -5.03 12.11 13.32
N GLN A 139 -5.97 11.93 12.39
CA GLN A 139 -7.39 12.09 12.60
C GLN A 139 -8.11 10.75 12.49
N ARG A 140 -8.91 10.44 13.51
CA ARG A 140 -9.78 9.27 13.53
C ARG A 140 -11.07 9.56 12.78
N LEU A 141 -11.47 8.63 11.91
CA LEU A 141 -12.69 8.66 11.12
C LEU A 141 -13.51 7.41 11.41
N ALA A 142 -14.62 7.57 12.13
CA ALA A 142 -15.48 6.43 12.51
C ALA A 142 -16.95 6.82 12.46
N LEU A 143 -17.81 5.82 12.26
CA LEU A 143 -19.25 5.98 12.35
C LEU A 143 -19.72 5.93 13.81
N ALA A 144 -20.80 6.65 14.10
CA ALA A 144 -21.46 6.57 15.41
C ALA A 144 -21.94 5.13 15.70
N ASN A 145 -22.53 4.49 14.69
CA ASN A 145 -22.98 3.10 14.71
C ASN A 145 -22.45 2.36 13.49
N GLY A 146 -21.76 1.23 13.70
CA GLY A 146 -21.21 0.39 12.64
C GLY A 146 -19.68 0.30 12.63
N SER A 147 -19.16 -0.33 11.57
CA SER A 147 -17.74 -0.54 11.31
C SER A 147 -17.41 -0.01 9.92
N VAL A 148 -16.22 0.55 9.75
CA VAL A 148 -15.69 1.02 8.46
C VAL A 148 -14.33 0.36 8.19
N SER A 149 -14.09 -0.03 6.94
CA SER A 149 -12.87 -0.70 6.48
C SER A 149 -12.58 -0.34 5.02
N ASP A 150 -11.45 -0.84 4.51
CA ASP A 150 -11.07 -0.83 3.08
C ASP A 150 -11.10 0.56 2.41
N PRO A 151 -10.32 1.52 2.94
CA PRO A 151 -10.30 2.86 2.39
C PRO A 151 -9.60 2.92 1.02
N ALA A 152 -10.08 3.82 0.17
CA ALA A 152 -9.37 4.22 -1.04
C ALA A 152 -9.47 5.74 -1.21
N TRP A 153 -8.33 6.42 -1.33
CA TRP A 153 -8.30 7.83 -1.68
C TRP A 153 -8.55 7.99 -3.18
N GLY A 154 -9.50 8.84 -3.55
CA GLY A 154 -9.80 9.13 -4.96
C GLY A 154 -8.73 10.02 -5.62
N PRO A 155 -8.67 10.05 -6.97
CA PRO A 155 -7.80 11.00 -7.69
C PRO A 155 -8.27 12.45 -7.47
N TYR A 156 -7.46 13.42 -7.91
CA TYR A 156 -7.91 14.82 -7.98
C TYR A 156 -9.25 14.91 -8.73
N ARG A 157 -10.21 15.66 -8.18
CA ARG A 157 -11.38 16.09 -8.96
C ARG A 157 -10.89 17.07 -10.03
N GLN A 158 -11.13 16.73 -11.28
CA GLN A 158 -11.06 17.71 -12.36
C GLN A 158 -12.19 18.72 -12.12
N GLN A 159 -11.85 20.00 -11.97
CA GLN A 159 -12.84 21.07 -12.03
C GLN A 159 -13.34 21.13 -13.47
N GLN A 160 -14.66 21.09 -13.66
CA GLN A 160 -15.33 21.30 -14.95
C GLN A 160 -15.34 22.78 -15.31
#